data_AF-A0A9E3TS05-F1
#
_entry.id   AF-A0A9E3TS05-F1
#
_cell.length_a   1.000
_cell.length_b   1.000
_cell.length_c   1.000
_cell.angle_alpha   90.00
_cell.angle_beta   90.00
_cell.angle_gamma   90.00
#
_symmetry.space_group_name_H-M   'P 1'
#
loop_
_entity.id
_entity.type
_entity.pdbx_description
1 polymer ?
#
loop_
_entity_poly.entity_id
_entity_poly.type
_entity_poly.pdbx_seq_one_letter_code
_entity_poly.pdbx_strand_id
1 'polypeptide(L)' 'MSKSGKKSGGSDEGKKKLAPPGKGYHLIWRASITTKSGKKIYASQCGIKAFPIWVKD' A
#
# COMPACT_ATOMS: atom_id res chain seq x y z
N MET A 1 10.39 -3.18 42.60
CA MET A 1 10.57 -2.65 41.24
C MET A 1 10.75 -3.82 40.29
N SER A 2 9.81 -3.99 39.36
CA SER A 2 9.59 -5.20 38.56
C SER A 2 10.72 -5.49 37.57
N LYS A 3 11.09 -6.77 37.42
CA LYS A 3 11.92 -7.31 36.34
C LYS A 3 11.04 -7.82 35.20
N SER A 4 11.31 -7.37 33.96
CA SER A 4 10.94 -8.01 32.68
C SER A 4 11.32 -7.03 31.56
N GLY A 5 12.24 -7.24 30.63
CA GLY A 5 12.76 -8.48 30.03
C GLY A 5 11.98 -8.79 28.74
N LYS A 6 12.69 -8.89 27.60
CA LYS A 6 12.27 -9.43 26.27
C LYS A 6 11.32 -8.52 25.45
N LYS A 7 11.38 -8.40 24.12
CA LYS A 7 12.13 -9.07 23.03
C LYS A 7 11.78 -8.36 21.70
N SER A 8 12.69 -8.40 20.72
CA SER A 8 12.45 -8.52 19.24
C SER A 8 11.54 -7.51 18.53
N GLY A 9 11.86 -6.93 17.38
CA GLY A 9 12.89 -7.15 16.36
C GLY A 9 12.95 -5.88 15.48
N GLY A 10 14.02 -5.59 14.75
CA GLY A 10 14.54 -6.47 13.71
C GLY A 10 13.51 -6.55 12.58
N SER A 11 13.62 -5.66 11.58
CA SER A 11 13.46 -6.01 10.15
C SER A 11 13.41 -4.78 9.24
N ASP A 12 14.34 -4.81 8.28
CA ASP A 12 14.09 -4.56 6.87
C ASP A 12 13.74 -3.14 6.43
N GLU A 13 14.81 -2.38 6.17
CA GLU A 13 15.19 -2.01 4.81
C GLU A 13 14.23 -2.52 3.70
N GLY A 14 13.56 -1.60 2.98
CA GLY A 14 13.13 -1.89 1.60
C GLY A 14 11.67 -2.27 1.31
N LYS A 15 10.72 -2.18 2.25
CA LYS A 15 9.28 -2.25 1.91
C LYS A 15 8.60 -0.95 2.27
N LYS A 16 8.41 -0.04 1.29
CA LYS A 16 7.45 1.06 1.41
C LYS A 16 6.07 0.45 1.62
N LYS A 17 5.71 0.18 2.89
CA LYS A 17 4.34 -0.11 3.29
C LYS A 17 3.50 1.01 2.68
N LEU A 18 2.49 0.63 1.92
CA LEU A 18 1.41 1.54 1.52
C LEU A 18 0.67 1.93 2.81
N ALA A 19 1.31 2.72 3.67
CA ALA A 19 0.67 3.29 4.83
C ALA A 19 -0.38 4.28 4.31
N PRO A 20 -1.57 4.34 4.93
CA PRO A 20 -2.56 5.33 4.57
C PRO A 20 -1.94 6.73 4.66
N PRO A 21 -2.23 7.63 3.71
CA PRO A 21 -1.69 9.00 3.72
C PRO A 21 -2.22 9.85 4.90
N GLY A 22 -3.11 9.32 5.74
CA GLY A 22 -3.64 9.97 6.93
C GLY A 22 -5.04 9.46 7.30
N LYS A 23 -5.68 10.10 8.27
CA LYS A 23 -7.11 9.89 8.57
C LYS A 23 -7.98 10.36 7.39
N GLY A 24 -9.09 9.69 7.12
CA GLY A 24 -10.03 10.04 6.04
C GLY A 24 -9.62 9.56 4.64
N TYR A 25 -8.82 8.49 4.57
CA TYR A 25 -8.56 7.79 3.33
C TYR A 25 -8.89 6.31 3.50
N HIS A 26 -9.50 5.71 2.50
CA HIS A 26 -9.71 4.26 2.42
C HIS A 26 -8.99 3.69 1.18
N LEU A 27 -8.61 2.42 1.28
CA LEU A 27 -7.91 1.72 0.20
C LEU A 27 -8.94 1.10 -0.74
N ILE A 28 -8.83 1.40 -2.03
CA ILE A 28 -9.57 0.70 -3.09
C ILE A 28 -8.62 -0.10 -3.98
N TRP A 29 -9.17 -1.13 -4.60
CA TRP A 29 -8.45 -1.99 -5.55
C TRP A 29 -9.09 -1.87 -6.92
N ARG A 30 -8.34 -1.37 -7.91
CA ARG A 30 -8.83 -1.18 -9.28
C ARG A 30 -8.15 -2.13 -10.25
N ALA A 31 -8.93 -2.77 -11.11
CA ALA A 31 -8.40 -3.63 -12.18
C ALA A 31 -7.65 -2.85 -13.28
N SER A 32 -7.88 -1.54 -13.39
CA SER A 32 -7.20 -0.67 -14.34
C SER A 32 -7.04 0.75 -13.80
N ILE A 33 -6.00 1.45 -14.23
CA ILE A 33 -5.79 2.88 -13.99
C ILE A 33 -5.65 3.64 -15.31
N THR A 34 -5.99 4.92 -15.30
CA THR A 34 -5.75 5.84 -16.40
C THR A 34 -4.55 6.72 -16.04
N THR A 35 -3.54 6.74 -16.90
CA THR A 35 -2.36 7.60 -16.72
C THR A 35 -2.71 9.05 -16.99
N LYS A 36 -1.84 9.97 -16.58
CA LYS A 36 -1.97 11.40 -16.89
C LYS A 36 -2.02 11.70 -18.40
N SER A 37 -1.43 10.81 -19.22
CA SER A 37 -1.48 10.88 -20.68
C SER A 37 -2.79 10.33 -21.28
N GLY A 38 -3.73 9.86 -20.46
CA GLY A 38 -5.00 9.28 -20.91
C GLY A 38 -4.93 7.79 -21.28
N LYS A 39 -3.75 7.16 -21.21
CA LYS A 39 -3.60 5.74 -21.51
C LYS A 39 -4.15 4.88 -20.36
N LYS A 40 -4.91 3.83 -20.70
CA LYS A 40 -5.40 2.86 -19.74
C LYS A 40 -4.39 1.72 -19.56
N ILE A 41 -4.03 1.41 -18.32
CA ILE A 41 -3.15 0.30 -17.95
C ILE A 41 -3.98 -0.70 -17.14
N TYR A 42 -3.93 -1.97 -17.54
CA TYR A 42 -4.62 -3.05 -16.84
C TYR A 42 -3.66 -3.77 -15.89
N ALA A 43 -4.16 -4.13 -14.71
CA ALA A 43 -3.39 -4.78 -13.66
C ALA A 43 -2.80 -6.12 -14.14
N SER A 44 -3.57 -6.86 -14.95
CA SER A 44 -3.15 -8.12 -15.57
C SER A 44 -1.90 -7.98 -16.45
N GLN A 45 -1.74 -6.85 -17.14
CA GLN A 45 -0.55 -6.57 -17.96
C GLN A 45 0.71 -6.37 -17.11
N CYS A 46 0.54 -5.98 -15.85
CA CYS A 46 1.61 -5.81 -14.87
C CYS A 46 1.82 -7.07 -14.00
N GLY A 47 1.10 -8.17 -14.26
CA GLY A 47 1.18 -9.39 -13.45
C GLY A 47 0.61 -9.27 -12.04
N ILE A 48 -0.20 -8.23 -11.78
CA ILE A 48 -0.86 -8.03 -10.48
C ILE A 48 -2.38 -8.15 -10.61
N LYS A 49 -3.05 -8.50 -9.51
CA LYS A 49 -4.52 -8.66 -9.50
C LYS A 49 -5.27 -7.33 -9.65
N ALA A 50 -4.79 -6.29 -8.98
CA ALA A 50 -5.37 -4.95 -8.98
C ALA A 50 -4.35 -3.92 -8.47
N PHE A 51 -4.53 -2.66 -8.87
CA PHE A 51 -3.79 -1.52 -8.35
C PHE A 51 -4.35 -1.07 -7.00
N PRO A 52 -3.54 -1.00 -5.93
CA PRO A 52 -3.93 -0.39 -4.67
C PRO A 52 -3.92 1.14 -4.79
N ILE A 53 -5.05 1.79 -4.48
CA ILE A 53 -5.21 3.25 -4.59
C ILE A 53 -5.85 3.77 -3.30
N TRP A 54 -5.23 4.76 -2.68
CA TRP A 54 -5.81 5.49 -1.57
C TRP A 54 -6.75 6.57 -2.10
N VAL A 55 -8.02 6.50 -1.71
CA VAL A 55 -9.03 7.50 -2.04
C VAL A 55 -9.41 8.22 -0.76
N LYS A 56 -9.53 9.54 -0.86
CA LYS A 56 -10.02 10.37 0.23
C LYS A 56 -11.53 10.16 0.36
N ASP A 57 -12.01 9.92 1.58
CA ASP A 57 -13.44 9.92 1.89
C ASP A 57 -14.08 11.29 1.62
#